data_AF-A0A7U9XVN7-F1
#
_entry.id   AF-A0A7U9XVN7-F1
#
_cell.length_a   1.000
_cell.length_b   1.000
_cell.length_c   1.000
_cell.angle_alpha   90.00
_cell.angle_beta   90.00
_cell.angle_gamma   90.00
#
_symmetry.space_group_name_H-M   'P 1'
#
loop_
_entity.id
_entity.type
_entity.pdbx_description
1 polymer ?
#
loop_
_entity_poly.entity_id
_entity_poly.type
_entity_poly.pdbx_seq_one_letter_code
_entity_poly.pdbx_strand_id
1 'polypeptide(L)'
;MLDKINNKLSLLTIVVGIILLFDMGTIVSNIYVSPILEGYGLPDIFIYLKTSIFLFIFIVLMLWQNKSDFELNKSSLRIMIYLGFFTIIAYFFSLFMYKYVLLYDTAEIIRNNILYGNPNLVFDFSAMNYKTLSYITTIFGGFNSEAILFVEALIFQMFLFKSKDYVLADEKKHQYDVFLYDMYIYILFIVLAIIAFLSINLFTFRYDELGSIEMGISILGFIIVASGIIPAYNLYQSRSQSVTKSFFKGTYKLLFTLVCISLVTFIGLFILNIVFLDLNRGSYRIVSTFIGVIVSIVLAVKIYLKMSLDNK
;
A
#
# COMPACT_ATOMS: atom_id res chain seq x y z
N MET A 1 19.46 1.12 -17.94
CA MET A 1 18.20 1.82 -18.27
C MET A 1 17.30 0.91 -19.10
N LEU A 2 15.98 1.12 -19.09
CA LEU A 2 15.05 0.37 -19.93
C LEU A 2 15.06 0.92 -21.36
N ASP A 3 15.22 0.04 -22.35
CA ASP A 3 15.15 0.40 -23.75
C ASP A 3 13.70 0.73 -24.16
N LYS A 4 13.48 1.89 -24.78
CA LYS A 4 12.15 2.39 -25.21
C LYS A 4 11.59 1.62 -26.40
N ILE A 5 12.40 0.83 -27.09
CA ILE A 5 12.01 0.07 -28.30
C ILE A 5 11.04 -1.09 -27.97
N ASN A 6 10.90 -1.48 -26.70
CA ASN A 6 10.08 -2.63 -26.29
C ASN A 6 8.65 -2.24 -25.86
N ASN A 7 7.69 -2.49 -26.75
CA ASN A 7 6.25 -2.16 -26.66
C ASN A 7 5.45 -2.90 -25.56
N LYS A 8 6.11 -3.41 -24.51
CA LYS A 8 5.48 -4.18 -23.41
C LYS A 8 5.06 -3.30 -22.22
N LEU A 9 5.67 -2.12 -22.07
CA LEU A 9 5.35 -1.13 -21.04
C LEU A 9 4.10 -0.30 -21.37
N SER A 10 3.76 -0.18 -22.66
CA SER A 10 2.49 0.40 -23.12
C SER A 10 1.30 -0.41 -22.60
N LEU A 11 1.39 -1.75 -22.65
CA LEU A 11 0.35 -2.64 -22.12
C LEU A 11 0.17 -2.47 -20.60
N LEU A 12 1.25 -2.33 -19.83
CA LEU A 12 1.16 -2.03 -18.38
C LEU A 12 0.43 -0.70 -18.13
N THR A 13 0.71 0.31 -18.95
CA THR A 13 0.11 1.65 -18.81
C THR A 13 -1.38 1.62 -19.12
N ILE A 14 -1.79 0.87 -20.15
CA ILE A 14 -3.21 0.64 -20.48
C ILE A 14 -3.90 -0.08 -19.31
N VAL A 15 -3.31 -1.13 -18.76
CA VAL A 15 -3.87 -1.88 -17.61
C VAL A 15 -4.05 -0.96 -16.41
N VAL A 16 -3.02 -0.18 -16.04
CA VAL A 16 -3.10 0.79 -14.94
C VAL A 16 -4.20 1.82 -15.20
N GLY A 17 -4.34 2.30 -16.45
CA GLY A 17 -5.42 3.21 -16.83
C GLY A 17 -6.82 2.62 -16.69
N ILE A 18 -7.01 1.34 -17.05
CA ILE A 18 -8.29 0.64 -16.85
C ILE A 18 -8.62 0.50 -15.36
N ILE A 19 -7.63 0.14 -14.53
CA ILE A 19 -7.82 0.05 -13.07
C ILE A 19 -8.25 1.41 -12.51
N LEU A 20 -7.64 2.51 -12.96
CA LEU A 20 -8.04 3.85 -12.55
C LEU A 20 -9.48 4.19 -12.96
N LEU A 21 -9.93 3.76 -14.13
CA LEU A 21 -11.33 3.96 -14.55
C LEU A 21 -12.30 3.19 -13.65
N PHE A 22 -11.98 1.95 -13.28
CA PHE A 22 -12.77 1.15 -12.34
C PHE A 22 -12.79 1.77 -10.93
N ASP A 23 -11.63 2.26 -10.47
CA ASP A 23 -11.51 2.93 -9.19
C ASP A 23 -12.35 4.21 -9.14
N MET A 24 -12.28 5.05 -10.18
CA MET A 24 -13.09 6.27 -10.30
C MET A 24 -14.58 5.94 -10.38
N GLY A 25 -14.96 4.91 -11.14
CA GLY A 25 -16.34 4.42 -11.17
C GLY A 25 -16.85 4.01 -9.80
N THR A 26 -15.98 3.39 -8.98
CA THR A 26 -16.35 3.01 -7.61
C THR A 26 -16.41 4.21 -6.67
N ILE A 27 -15.49 5.16 -6.75
CA ILE A 27 -15.57 6.41 -5.95
C ILE A 27 -16.87 7.15 -6.25
N VAL A 28 -17.23 7.27 -7.54
CA VAL A 28 -18.48 7.89 -7.95
C VAL A 28 -19.68 7.12 -7.38
N SER A 29 -19.68 5.80 -7.50
CA SER A 29 -20.74 4.94 -6.93
C SER A 29 -20.84 5.09 -5.40
N ASN A 30 -19.71 5.19 -4.70
CA ASN A 30 -19.63 5.45 -3.27
C ASN A 30 -20.26 6.81 -2.92
N ILE A 31 -19.98 7.88 -3.66
CA ILE A 31 -20.57 9.21 -3.36
C ILE A 31 -22.11 9.16 -3.47
N TYR A 32 -22.67 8.39 -4.40
CA TYR A 32 -24.12 8.32 -4.60
C TYR A 32 -24.83 7.31 -3.68
N VAL A 33 -24.15 6.25 -3.24
CA VAL A 33 -24.75 5.15 -2.44
C VAL A 33 -24.39 5.25 -0.95
N SER A 34 -23.21 5.79 -0.61
CA SER A 34 -22.68 5.94 0.76
C SER A 34 -23.25 7.07 1.63
N PRO A 35 -24.08 8.05 1.18
CA PRO A 35 -24.66 9.07 2.08
C PRO A 35 -25.60 8.51 3.17
N ILE A 36 -25.64 7.19 3.33
CA ILE A 36 -26.66 6.43 4.01
C ILE A 36 -26.10 5.73 5.27
N LEU A 37 -24.78 5.67 5.45
CA LEU A 37 -24.09 5.05 6.59
C LEU A 37 -23.35 6.10 7.44
N GLU A 38 -23.46 6.00 8.76
CA GLU A 38 -22.69 6.84 9.69
C GLU A 38 -21.21 6.41 9.70
N GLY A 39 -20.34 7.18 9.04
CA GLY A 39 -18.88 7.01 9.01
C GLY A 39 -18.32 6.29 7.77
N TYR A 40 -16.99 6.20 7.67
CA TYR A 40 -16.28 5.54 6.57
C TYR A 40 -15.87 4.11 6.96
N GLY A 41 -16.15 3.15 6.08
CA GLY A 41 -15.64 1.80 6.20
C GLY A 41 -14.17 1.71 5.79
N LEU A 42 -13.48 0.68 6.27
CA LEU A 42 -12.11 0.40 5.85
C LEU A 42 -11.93 0.34 4.31
N PRO A 43 -12.83 -0.32 3.55
CA PRO A 43 -12.73 -0.36 2.08
C PRO A 43 -12.87 1.02 1.42
N ASP A 44 -13.60 1.96 2.04
CA ASP A 44 -13.75 3.31 1.51
C ASP A 44 -12.43 4.07 1.58
N ILE A 45 -11.69 3.92 2.67
CA ILE A 45 -10.36 4.53 2.83
C ILE A 45 -9.38 3.94 1.81
N PHE A 46 -9.42 2.61 1.64
CA PHE A 46 -8.52 1.92 0.71
C PHE A 46 -8.80 2.25 -0.76
N ILE A 47 -10.04 2.52 -1.17
CA ILE A 47 -10.28 2.87 -2.57
C ILE A 47 -9.60 4.20 -2.92
N TYR A 48 -9.69 5.23 -2.08
CA TYR A 48 -8.99 6.50 -2.31
C TYR A 48 -7.47 6.33 -2.32
N LEU A 49 -6.94 5.49 -1.41
CA LEU A 49 -5.52 5.17 -1.35
C LEU A 49 -5.05 4.44 -2.62
N LYS A 50 -5.79 3.42 -3.05
CA LYS A 50 -5.53 2.66 -4.28
C LYS A 50 -5.53 3.61 -5.47
N THR A 51 -6.55 4.43 -5.65
CA THR A 51 -6.63 5.39 -6.76
C THR A 51 -5.44 6.33 -6.78
N SER A 52 -5.04 6.86 -5.62
CA SER A 52 -3.91 7.79 -5.52
C SER A 52 -2.58 7.13 -5.93
N ILE A 53 -2.33 5.90 -5.47
CA ILE A 53 -1.14 5.12 -5.82
C ILE A 53 -1.12 4.78 -7.30
N PHE A 54 -2.25 4.31 -7.85
CA PHE A 54 -2.36 3.96 -9.26
C PHE A 54 -2.25 5.19 -10.17
N LEU A 55 -2.74 6.35 -9.72
CA LEU A 55 -2.60 7.62 -10.44
C LEU A 55 -1.13 8.04 -10.52
N PHE A 56 -0.39 7.93 -9.40
CA PHE A 56 1.05 8.16 -9.39
C PHE A 56 1.78 7.22 -10.35
N ILE A 57 1.47 5.92 -10.30
CA ILE A 57 2.06 4.92 -11.21
C ILE A 57 1.77 5.28 -12.67
N PHE A 58 0.53 5.64 -12.98
CA PHE A 58 0.09 6.02 -14.32
C PHE A 58 0.84 7.25 -14.85
N ILE A 59 0.93 8.31 -14.05
CA ILE A 59 1.65 9.54 -14.42
C ILE A 59 3.11 9.23 -14.75
N VAL A 60 3.80 8.46 -13.91
CA VAL A 60 5.21 8.12 -14.13
C VAL A 60 5.40 7.29 -15.41
N LEU A 61 4.51 6.32 -15.67
CA LEU A 61 4.54 5.52 -16.90
C LEU A 61 4.26 6.37 -18.16
N MET A 62 3.29 7.28 -18.08
CA MET A 62 2.98 8.23 -19.17
C MET A 62 4.13 9.19 -19.44
N LEU A 63 4.78 9.72 -18.40
CA LEU A 63 5.96 10.56 -18.55
C LEU A 63 7.11 9.82 -19.24
N TRP A 64 7.33 8.54 -18.90
CA TRP A 64 8.35 7.72 -19.55
C TRP A 64 8.07 7.46 -21.04
N GLN A 65 6.80 7.25 -21.41
CA GLN A 65 6.41 7.03 -22.81
C GLN A 65 6.52 8.29 -23.66
N ASN A 66 6.10 9.44 -23.12
CA ASN A 66 5.91 10.65 -23.90
C ASN A 66 7.09 11.61 -23.87
N LYS A 67 7.99 11.53 -22.87
CA LYS A 67 9.19 12.39 -22.79
C LYS A 67 10.44 11.59 -23.14
N SER A 68 11.24 12.10 -24.09
CA SER A 68 12.54 11.53 -24.46
C SER A 68 13.50 11.47 -23.27
N ASP A 69 13.49 12.51 -22.44
CA ASP A 69 14.51 12.76 -21.42
C ASP A 69 14.21 12.07 -20.08
N PHE A 70 13.01 11.49 -19.93
CA PHE A 70 12.64 10.76 -18.73
C PHE A 70 13.07 9.29 -18.84
N GLU A 71 14.02 8.90 -18.01
CA GLU A 71 14.57 7.54 -17.98
C GLU A 71 14.06 6.76 -16.77
N LEU A 72 13.41 5.62 -17.03
CA LEU A 72 12.94 4.71 -16.00
C LEU A 72 13.90 3.55 -15.85
N ASN A 73 14.37 3.32 -14.62
CA ASN A 73 15.21 2.17 -14.31
C ASN A 73 14.36 0.92 -14.04
N LYS A 74 14.90 -0.24 -14.38
CA LYS A 74 14.27 -1.55 -14.13
C LYS A 74 13.92 -1.76 -12.66
N SER A 75 14.79 -1.29 -11.75
CA SER A 75 14.52 -1.33 -10.30
C SER A 75 13.28 -0.49 -9.97
N SER A 76 13.26 0.78 -10.37
CA SER A 76 12.12 1.70 -10.15
C SER A 76 10.80 1.14 -10.69
N LEU A 77 10.81 0.57 -11.91
CA LEU A 77 9.64 -0.08 -12.48
C LEU A 77 9.14 -1.24 -11.60
N ARG A 78 10.05 -2.13 -11.17
CA ARG A 78 9.69 -3.27 -10.34
C ARG A 78 9.07 -2.84 -9.02
N ILE A 79 9.58 -1.77 -8.41
CA ILE A 79 8.99 -1.25 -7.18
C ILE A 79 7.62 -0.64 -7.42
N MET A 80 7.39 0.09 -8.51
CA MET A 80 6.04 0.57 -8.84
C MET A 80 5.06 -0.59 -9.01
N ILE A 81 5.48 -1.68 -9.66
CA ILE A 81 4.65 -2.88 -9.79
C ILE A 81 4.45 -3.55 -8.42
N TYR A 82 5.48 -3.66 -7.57
CA TYR A 82 5.32 -4.19 -6.20
C TYR A 82 4.36 -3.33 -5.37
N LEU A 83 4.48 -2.00 -5.46
CA LEU A 83 3.62 -1.04 -4.77
C LEU A 83 2.15 -1.25 -5.20
N GLY A 84 1.88 -1.29 -6.50
CA GLY A 84 0.53 -1.57 -7.02
C GLY A 84 0.01 -2.94 -6.59
N PHE A 85 0.85 -3.99 -6.67
CA PHE A 85 0.50 -5.35 -6.26
C PHE A 85 0.12 -5.44 -4.78
N PHE A 86 0.94 -4.91 -3.88
CA PHE A 86 0.65 -4.92 -2.44
C PHE A 86 -0.56 -4.07 -2.10
N THR A 87 -0.80 -2.97 -2.83
CA THR A 87 -2.00 -2.14 -2.65
C THR A 87 -3.27 -2.90 -3.00
N ILE A 88 -3.28 -3.62 -4.13
CA ILE A 88 -4.42 -4.47 -4.54
C ILE A 88 -4.66 -5.57 -3.49
N ILE A 89 -3.61 -6.24 -3.03
CA ILE A 89 -3.73 -7.30 -2.02
C ILE A 89 -4.29 -6.75 -0.71
N ALA A 90 -3.75 -5.63 -0.22
CA ALA A 90 -4.23 -5.01 1.01
C ALA A 90 -5.70 -4.61 0.89
N TYR A 91 -6.09 -4.07 -0.27
CA TYR A 91 -7.49 -3.73 -0.53
C TYR A 91 -8.41 -4.96 -0.58
N PHE A 92 -7.97 -6.03 -1.25
CA PHE A 92 -8.69 -7.30 -1.30
C PHE A 92 -8.96 -7.85 0.12
N PHE A 93 -7.93 -7.91 0.97
CA PHE A 93 -8.09 -8.38 2.35
C PHE A 93 -8.98 -7.47 3.17
N SER A 94 -8.86 -6.15 3.02
CA SER A 94 -9.75 -5.18 3.66
C SER A 94 -11.21 -5.44 3.30
N LEU A 95 -11.51 -5.60 2.02
CA LEU A 95 -12.88 -5.80 1.53
C LEU A 95 -13.44 -7.14 2.02
N PHE A 96 -12.64 -8.20 1.98
CA PHE A 96 -13.01 -9.52 2.50
C PHE A 96 -13.31 -9.47 4.01
N MET A 97 -12.40 -8.89 4.81
CA MET A 97 -12.58 -8.77 6.26
C MET A 97 -13.78 -7.90 6.62
N TYR A 98 -13.99 -6.80 5.91
CA TYR A 98 -15.11 -5.89 6.15
C TYR A 98 -16.46 -6.59 5.95
N LYS A 99 -16.61 -7.41 4.88
CA LYS A 99 -17.82 -8.20 4.68
C LYS A 99 -18.07 -9.20 5.82
N TYR A 100 -17.00 -9.86 6.30
CA TYR A 100 -17.12 -10.81 7.41
C TYR A 100 -17.57 -10.13 8.70
N VAL A 101 -17.02 -8.95 9.00
CA VAL A 101 -17.42 -8.14 10.16
C VAL A 101 -18.87 -7.71 10.06
N LEU A 102 -19.31 -7.24 8.88
CA LEU A 102 -20.72 -6.88 8.68
C LEU A 102 -21.66 -8.06 8.94
N LEU A 103 -21.30 -9.28 8.51
CA LEU A 103 -22.08 -10.49 8.81
C LEU A 103 -22.12 -10.79 10.31
N TYR A 104 -20.99 -10.65 11.00
CA TYR A 104 -20.88 -10.87 12.43
C TYR A 104 -21.75 -9.89 13.23
N ASP A 105 -21.62 -8.59 12.96
CA ASP A 105 -22.39 -7.52 13.62
C ASP A 105 -23.89 -7.73 13.41
N THR A 106 -24.28 -8.09 12.18
CA THR A 106 -25.68 -8.37 11.82
C THR A 106 -26.22 -9.56 12.64
N ALA A 107 -25.44 -10.64 12.76
CA ALA A 107 -25.82 -11.81 13.53
C ALA A 107 -25.93 -11.50 15.04
N GLU A 108 -25.04 -10.66 15.57
CA GLU A 108 -25.08 -10.22 16.96
C GLU A 108 -26.34 -9.39 17.26
N ILE A 109 -26.69 -8.43 16.40
CA ILE A 109 -27.90 -7.61 16.56
C ILE A 109 -29.15 -8.48 16.53
N ILE A 110 -29.25 -9.42 15.58
CA ILE A 110 -30.39 -10.35 15.52
C ILE A 110 -30.48 -11.16 16.81
N ARG A 111 -29.38 -11.78 17.22
CA ARG A 111 -29.38 -12.69 18.36
C ARG A 111 -29.63 -11.95 19.67
N ASN A 112 -28.83 -10.93 19.96
CA ASN A 112 -28.76 -10.34 21.29
C ASN A 112 -29.72 -9.16 21.48
N ASN A 113 -29.97 -8.36 20.44
CA ASN A 113 -30.78 -7.14 20.56
C ASN A 113 -32.24 -7.35 20.16
N ILE A 114 -32.49 -8.19 19.15
CA ILE A 114 -33.83 -8.47 18.64
C ILE A 114 -34.44 -9.69 19.32
N LEU A 115 -33.80 -10.86 19.23
CA LEU A 115 -34.37 -12.12 19.71
C LEU A 115 -34.39 -12.21 21.24
N TYR A 116 -33.36 -11.68 21.92
CA TYR A 116 -33.28 -11.62 23.38
C TYR A 116 -33.63 -10.25 23.98
N GLY A 117 -33.89 -9.24 23.15
CA GLY A 117 -34.11 -7.85 23.56
C GLY A 117 -35.48 -7.30 23.15
N ASN A 118 -35.49 -6.12 22.51
CA ASN A 118 -36.73 -5.43 22.13
C ASN A 118 -37.12 -5.74 20.68
N PRO A 119 -38.26 -6.43 20.44
CA PRO A 119 -38.71 -6.78 19.09
C PRO A 119 -38.99 -5.57 18.18
N ASN A 120 -39.25 -4.39 18.74
CA ASN A 120 -39.49 -3.18 17.93
C ASN A 120 -38.26 -2.71 17.16
N LEU A 121 -37.05 -3.14 17.56
CA LEU A 121 -35.80 -2.86 16.86
C LEU A 121 -35.71 -3.57 15.48
N VAL A 122 -36.63 -4.49 15.18
CA VAL A 122 -36.70 -5.19 13.87
C VAL A 122 -36.89 -4.22 12.71
N PHE A 123 -37.69 -3.16 12.89
CA PHE A 123 -37.94 -2.21 11.80
C PHE A 123 -36.72 -1.32 11.50
N ASP A 124 -36.05 -0.82 12.53
CA ASP A 124 -34.81 -0.04 12.40
C ASP A 124 -33.67 -0.89 11.82
N PHE A 125 -33.58 -2.14 12.29
CA PHE A 125 -32.62 -3.12 11.77
C PHE A 125 -32.89 -3.51 10.31
N SER A 126 -34.16 -3.64 9.91
CA SER A 126 -34.54 -3.91 8.52
C SER A 126 -34.13 -2.78 7.59
N ALA A 127 -34.34 -1.52 8.00
CA ALA A 127 -33.89 -0.36 7.24
C ALA A 127 -32.36 -0.30 7.13
N MET A 128 -31.65 -0.53 8.24
CA MET A 128 -30.18 -0.55 8.26
C MET A 128 -29.59 -1.69 7.42
N ASN A 129 -30.22 -2.88 7.44
CA ASN A 129 -29.80 -4.01 6.60
C ASN A 129 -30.09 -3.78 5.12
N TYR A 130 -31.23 -3.19 4.77
CA TYR A 130 -31.52 -2.87 3.38
C TYR A 130 -30.48 -1.89 2.81
N LYS A 131 -30.12 -0.87 3.58
CA LYS A 131 -29.06 0.09 3.25
C LYS A 131 -27.69 -0.58 3.12
N THR A 132 -27.34 -1.43 4.07
CA THR A 132 -26.06 -2.18 4.07
C THR A 132 -26.00 -3.19 2.91
N LEU A 133 -27.10 -3.87 2.60
CA LEU A 133 -27.21 -4.80 1.49
C LEU A 133 -27.12 -4.07 0.15
N SER A 134 -27.80 -2.92 0.01
CA SER A 134 -27.68 -2.06 -1.19
C SER A 134 -26.23 -1.60 -1.37
N TYR A 135 -25.55 -1.22 -0.29
CA TYR A 135 -24.14 -0.85 -0.31
C TYR A 135 -23.25 -2.03 -0.76
N ILE A 136 -23.37 -3.21 -0.14
CA ILE A 136 -22.59 -4.41 -0.49
C ILE A 136 -22.84 -4.84 -1.94
N THR A 137 -24.11 -4.92 -2.36
CA THR A 137 -24.47 -5.42 -3.70
C THR A 137 -24.06 -4.46 -4.80
N THR A 138 -24.16 -3.15 -4.57
CA THR A 138 -23.86 -2.13 -5.60
C THR A 138 -22.35 -1.85 -5.68
N ILE A 139 -21.68 -1.67 -4.55
CA ILE A 139 -20.27 -1.25 -4.51
C ILE A 139 -19.34 -2.46 -4.58
N PHE A 140 -19.61 -3.51 -3.81
CA PHE A 140 -18.75 -4.70 -3.78
C PHE A 140 -19.18 -5.82 -4.72
N GLY A 141 -20.34 -5.71 -5.37
CA GLY A 141 -20.77 -6.59 -6.46
C GLY A 141 -20.32 -6.13 -7.86
N GLY A 142 -19.89 -4.86 -7.99
CA GLY A 142 -19.49 -4.23 -9.25
C GLY A 142 -17.98 -4.24 -9.49
N PHE A 143 -17.44 -3.08 -9.90
CA PHE A 143 -16.04 -2.88 -10.30
C PHE A 143 -15.00 -3.14 -9.19
N ASN A 144 -15.42 -3.16 -7.93
CA ASN A 144 -14.56 -3.45 -6.77
C ASN A 144 -14.83 -4.81 -6.12
N SER A 145 -15.44 -5.74 -6.85
CA SER A 145 -15.58 -7.11 -6.37
C SER A 145 -14.23 -7.79 -6.12
N GLU A 146 -14.20 -8.73 -5.18
CA GLU A 146 -13.02 -9.54 -4.87
C GLU A 146 -12.46 -10.24 -6.11
N ALA A 147 -13.35 -10.67 -7.03
CA ALA A 147 -12.97 -11.30 -8.27
C ALA A 147 -12.17 -10.35 -9.17
N ILE A 148 -12.59 -9.09 -9.30
CA ILE A 148 -11.87 -8.09 -10.10
C ILE A 148 -10.53 -7.77 -9.44
N LEU A 149 -10.50 -7.53 -8.13
CA LEU A 149 -9.25 -7.29 -7.40
C LEU A 149 -8.28 -8.47 -7.51
N PHE A 150 -8.79 -9.69 -7.48
CA PHE A 150 -7.97 -10.90 -7.70
C PHE A 150 -7.38 -10.94 -9.11
N VAL A 151 -8.17 -10.62 -10.15
CA VAL A 151 -7.68 -10.54 -11.53
C VAL A 151 -6.62 -9.43 -11.67
N GLU A 152 -6.83 -8.26 -11.08
CA GLU A 152 -5.84 -7.17 -11.05
C GLU A 152 -4.53 -7.63 -10.41
N ALA A 153 -4.61 -8.33 -9.27
CA ALA A 153 -3.43 -8.86 -8.58
C ALA A 153 -2.66 -9.88 -9.44
N LEU A 154 -3.37 -10.78 -10.13
CA LEU A 154 -2.76 -11.75 -11.05
C LEU A 154 -2.07 -11.06 -12.24
N ILE A 155 -2.69 -10.01 -12.80
CA ILE A 155 -2.09 -9.23 -13.89
C ILE A 155 -0.80 -8.56 -13.40
N PHE A 156 -0.81 -7.93 -12.23
CA PHE A 156 0.37 -7.32 -11.63
C PHE A 156 1.46 -8.35 -11.32
N GLN A 157 1.08 -9.52 -10.81
CA GLN A 157 2.01 -10.63 -10.60
C GLN A 157 2.66 -11.10 -11.91
N MET A 158 1.89 -11.20 -13.00
CA MET A 158 2.43 -11.53 -14.32
C MET A 158 3.46 -10.49 -14.78
N PHE A 159 3.18 -9.19 -14.59
CA PHE A 159 4.13 -8.13 -14.89
C PHE A 159 5.38 -8.18 -14.01
N LEU A 160 5.24 -8.52 -12.73
CA LEU A 160 6.39 -8.74 -11.84
C LEU A 160 7.31 -9.85 -12.37
N PHE A 161 6.75 -10.97 -12.83
CA PHE A 161 7.56 -12.05 -13.40
C PHE A 161 8.23 -11.64 -14.72
N LYS A 162 7.45 -11.07 -15.66
CA LYS A 162 7.98 -10.58 -16.95
C LYS A 162 9.02 -9.48 -16.79
N SER A 163 8.97 -8.72 -15.70
CA SER A 163 9.94 -7.65 -15.44
C SER A 163 11.38 -8.14 -15.35
N LYS A 164 11.61 -9.42 -15.06
CA LYS A 164 12.95 -10.01 -15.02
C LYS A 164 13.60 -10.07 -16.41
N ASP A 165 12.81 -10.20 -17.46
CA ASP A 165 13.29 -10.42 -18.83
C ASP A 165 13.43 -9.13 -19.64
N TYR A 166 13.16 -7.97 -19.04
CA TYR A 166 13.38 -6.69 -19.72
C TYR A 166 14.87 -6.46 -19.99
N VAL A 167 15.15 -6.21 -21.28
CA VAL A 167 16.48 -5.89 -21.81
C VAL A 167 16.97 -4.60 -21.17
N LEU A 168 18.15 -4.67 -20.57
CA LEU A 168 18.85 -3.52 -20.03
C LEU A 168 19.81 -3.01 -21.09
N ALA A 169 19.97 -1.70 -21.19
CA ALA A 169 21.15 -1.13 -21.84
C ALA A 169 22.42 -1.76 -21.23
N ASP A 170 23.36 -2.20 -22.07
CA ASP A 170 24.57 -2.89 -21.65
C ASP A 170 25.37 -2.03 -20.67
N GLU A 171 25.36 -2.43 -19.40
CA GLU A 171 26.19 -1.85 -18.35
C GLU A 171 27.27 -2.85 -17.94
N LYS A 172 28.49 -2.36 -17.78
CA LYS A 172 29.58 -3.16 -17.19
C LYS A 172 29.17 -3.59 -15.78
N LYS A 173 29.31 -4.88 -15.50
CA LYS A 173 29.09 -5.43 -14.17
C LYS A 173 30.32 -5.16 -13.31
N HIS A 174 30.10 -4.70 -12.10
CA HIS A 174 31.13 -4.46 -11.10
C HIS A 174 30.89 -5.39 -9.90
N GLN A 175 31.97 -5.87 -9.32
CA GLN A 175 31.91 -6.57 -8.04
C GLN A 175 32.19 -5.54 -6.95
N TYR A 176 31.16 -5.26 -6.15
CA TYR A 176 31.25 -4.34 -5.01
C TYR A 176 31.72 -5.09 -3.76
N ASP A 177 32.35 -4.36 -2.83
CA ASP A 177 32.82 -4.94 -1.58
C ASP A 177 31.67 -5.50 -0.74
N VAL A 178 31.91 -6.62 -0.05
CA VAL A 178 30.88 -7.35 0.70
C VAL A 178 30.26 -6.49 1.81
N PHE A 179 31.02 -5.57 2.41
CA PHE A 179 30.51 -4.69 3.47
C PHE A 179 29.43 -3.71 2.98
N LEU A 180 29.35 -3.48 1.67
CA LEU A 180 28.30 -2.68 1.03
C LEU A 180 26.97 -3.42 0.91
N TYR A 181 26.88 -4.69 1.32
CA TYR A 181 25.66 -5.49 1.33
C TYR A 181 25.23 -5.83 2.76
N ASP A 182 24.77 -4.83 3.51
CA ASP A 182 24.42 -4.97 4.92
C ASP A 182 23.09 -5.73 5.12
N MET A 183 23.15 -6.93 5.70
CA MET A 183 21.98 -7.75 6.06
C MET A 183 21.03 -7.01 7.02
N TYR A 184 21.56 -6.13 7.88
CA TYR A 184 20.74 -5.40 8.84
C TYR A 184 19.73 -4.48 8.15
N ILE A 185 19.99 -4.00 6.93
CA ILE A 185 19.01 -3.19 6.18
C ILE A 185 17.75 -4.01 5.89
N TYR A 186 17.92 -5.24 5.39
CA TYR A 186 16.80 -6.14 5.13
C TYR A 186 16.04 -6.51 6.41
N ILE A 187 16.75 -6.84 7.49
CA ILE A 187 16.14 -7.17 8.78
C ILE A 187 15.35 -5.98 9.32
N LEU A 188 15.91 -4.77 9.28
CA LEU A 188 15.24 -3.57 9.77
C LEU A 188 13.98 -3.23 8.95
N PHE A 189 13.94 -3.50 7.64
CA PHE A 189 12.71 -3.39 6.86
C PHE A 189 11.63 -4.37 7.31
N ILE A 190 11.98 -5.62 7.67
CA ILE A 190 11.02 -6.58 8.25
C ILE A 190 10.50 -6.08 9.59
N VAL A 191 11.40 -5.64 10.48
CA VAL A 191 11.02 -5.12 11.79
C VAL A 191 10.11 -3.89 11.64
N LEU A 192 10.47 -2.98 10.74
CA LEU A 192 9.66 -1.80 10.46
C LEU A 192 8.29 -2.18 9.87
N ALA A 193 8.19 -3.23 9.05
CA ALA A 193 6.92 -3.70 8.51
C ALA A 193 6.00 -4.27 9.59
N ILE A 194 6.56 -5.00 10.56
CA ILE A 194 5.82 -5.49 11.73
C ILE A 194 5.32 -4.32 12.56
N ILE A 195 6.18 -3.33 12.84
CA ILE A 195 5.80 -2.13 13.59
C ILE A 195 4.73 -1.33 12.84
N ALA A 196 4.88 -1.17 11.52
CA ALA A 196 3.91 -0.50 10.66
C ALA A 196 2.55 -1.22 10.75
N PHE A 197 2.54 -2.55 10.68
CA PHE A 197 1.32 -3.33 10.84
C PHE A 197 0.68 -3.13 12.22
N LEU A 198 1.47 -3.11 13.29
CA LEU A 198 0.98 -2.83 14.64
C LEU A 198 0.49 -1.39 14.85
N SER A 199 0.84 -0.46 13.96
CA SER A 199 0.30 0.90 13.97
C SER A 199 -1.07 1.01 13.28
N ILE A 200 -1.47 -0.01 12.51
CA ILE A 200 -2.80 -0.09 11.90
C ILE A 200 -3.82 -0.48 12.97
N ASN A 201 -4.93 0.27 13.05
CA ASN A 201 -6.04 -0.09 13.92
C ASN A 201 -6.98 -1.07 13.23
N LEU A 202 -6.70 -2.37 13.37
CA LEU A 202 -7.51 -3.42 12.74
C LEU A 202 -8.77 -3.77 13.52
N PHE A 203 -8.95 -3.23 14.74
CA PHE A 203 -10.04 -3.63 15.63
C PHE A 203 -11.29 -2.74 15.51
N THR A 204 -11.19 -1.62 14.80
CA THR A 204 -12.34 -0.79 14.43
C THR A 204 -12.54 -0.86 12.93
N PHE A 205 -13.76 -1.13 12.46
CA PHE A 205 -14.05 -1.23 11.03
C PHE A 205 -14.85 -0.03 10.49
N ARG A 206 -15.24 0.89 11.38
CA ARG A 206 -15.84 2.18 11.06
C ARG A 206 -15.03 3.29 11.71
N TYR A 207 -14.84 4.36 10.96
CA TYR A 207 -14.02 5.48 11.36
C TYR A 207 -14.78 6.79 11.17
N ASP A 208 -14.56 7.72 12.10
CA ASP A 208 -14.87 9.12 11.86
C ASP A 208 -13.85 9.74 10.90
N GLU A 209 -14.03 11.00 10.52
CA GLU A 209 -13.17 11.67 9.54
C GLU A 209 -11.70 11.65 9.95
N LEU A 210 -11.40 12.00 11.21
CA LEU A 210 -10.03 12.01 11.72
C LEU A 210 -9.45 10.60 11.84
N GLY A 211 -10.23 9.63 12.31
CA GLY A 211 -9.82 8.23 12.35
C GLY A 211 -9.56 7.65 10.96
N SER A 212 -10.29 8.12 9.95
CA SER A 212 -10.14 7.70 8.55
C SER A 212 -8.82 8.19 7.96
N ILE A 213 -8.46 9.44 8.25
CA ILE A 213 -7.17 10.01 7.87
C ILE A 213 -6.03 9.24 8.54
N GLU A 214 -6.12 9.01 9.86
CA GLU A 214 -5.11 8.25 10.59
C GLU A 214 -4.94 6.83 10.01
N MET A 215 -6.04 6.15 9.73
CA MET A 215 -6.02 4.81 9.18
C MET A 215 -5.42 4.79 7.77
N GLY A 216 -5.79 5.74 6.91
CA GLY A 216 -5.22 5.88 5.56
C GLY A 216 -3.71 6.10 5.59
N ILE A 217 -3.22 6.96 6.48
CA ILE A 217 -1.77 7.21 6.68
C ILE A 217 -1.07 5.95 7.21
N SER A 218 -1.69 5.23 8.15
CA SER A 218 -1.13 4.00 8.74
C SER A 218 -0.97 2.89 7.70
N ILE A 219 -1.99 2.69 6.88
CA ILE A 219 -1.97 1.72 5.78
C ILE A 219 -0.93 2.11 4.73
N LEU A 220 -0.87 3.38 4.33
CA LEU A 220 0.13 3.88 3.39
C LEU A 220 1.54 3.60 3.90
N GLY A 221 1.80 3.88 5.18
CA GLY A 221 3.07 3.58 5.84
C GLY A 221 3.44 2.11 5.75
N PHE A 222 2.49 1.21 6.06
CA PHE A 222 2.69 -0.23 5.93
C PHE A 222 2.99 -0.67 4.49
N ILE A 223 2.22 -0.22 3.50
CA ILE A 223 2.43 -0.58 2.08
C ILE A 223 3.82 -0.14 1.60
N ILE A 224 4.22 1.09 1.93
CA ILE A 224 5.54 1.64 1.56
C ILE A 224 6.66 0.80 2.16
N VAL A 225 6.59 0.50 3.47
CA VAL A 225 7.62 -0.28 4.15
C VAL A 225 7.67 -1.72 3.62
N ALA A 226 6.52 -2.37 3.44
CA ALA A 226 6.43 -3.73 2.91
C ALA A 226 7.02 -3.83 1.50
N SER A 227 6.79 -2.82 0.65
CA SER A 227 7.35 -2.78 -0.71
C SER A 227 8.89 -2.70 -0.73
N GLY A 228 9.52 -2.23 0.34
CA GLY A 228 10.98 -2.13 0.50
C GLY A 228 11.67 -3.46 0.85
N ILE A 229 10.94 -4.45 1.36
CA ILE A 229 11.49 -5.74 1.82
C ILE A 229 12.15 -6.50 0.66
N ILE A 230 11.45 -6.65 -0.47
CA ILE A 230 11.94 -7.45 -1.60
C ILE A 230 13.18 -6.81 -2.25
N PRO A 231 13.22 -5.49 -2.54
CA PRO A 231 14.44 -4.84 -3.01
C PRO A 231 15.62 -4.98 -2.03
N ALA A 232 15.39 -4.84 -0.72
CA ALA A 232 16.43 -5.01 0.29
C ALA A 232 16.98 -6.45 0.33
N TYR A 233 16.10 -7.46 0.22
CA TYR A 233 16.49 -8.86 0.13
C TYR A 233 17.32 -9.16 -1.11
N ASN A 234 16.86 -8.69 -2.29
CA ASN A 234 17.57 -8.89 -3.55
C ASN A 234 18.96 -8.24 -3.54
N LEU A 235 19.07 -7.06 -2.93
CA LEU A 235 20.36 -6.39 -2.72
C LEU A 235 21.28 -7.28 -1.88
N TYR A 236 20.83 -7.75 -0.72
CA TYR A 236 21.65 -8.61 0.14
C TYR A 236 22.08 -9.92 -0.54
N GLN A 237 21.16 -10.58 -1.27
CA GLN A 237 21.47 -11.81 -1.99
C GLN A 237 22.52 -11.61 -3.10
N SER A 238 22.62 -10.40 -3.65
CA SER A 238 23.59 -10.09 -4.71
C SER A 238 25.03 -9.88 -4.22
N ARG A 239 25.32 -10.05 -2.92
CA ARG A 239 26.64 -9.81 -2.30
C ARG A 239 27.82 -10.56 -2.93
N SER A 240 27.56 -11.71 -3.55
CA SER A 240 28.58 -12.57 -4.15
C SER A 240 28.57 -12.53 -5.68
N GLN A 241 27.78 -11.65 -6.28
CA GLN A 241 27.57 -11.58 -7.72
C GLN A 241 28.05 -10.24 -8.28
N SER A 242 28.49 -10.24 -9.54
CA SER A 242 28.76 -9.00 -10.26
C SER A 242 27.44 -8.34 -10.67
N VAL A 243 27.21 -7.12 -10.17
CA VAL A 243 25.98 -6.37 -10.40
C VAL A 243 26.26 -5.11 -11.20
N THR A 244 25.24 -4.60 -11.89
CA THR A 244 25.37 -3.34 -12.62
C THR A 244 25.32 -2.16 -11.65
N LYS A 245 26.00 -1.06 -12.01
CA LYS A 245 26.02 0.17 -11.19
C LYS A 245 24.61 0.75 -11.03
N SER A 246 23.78 0.68 -12.07
CA SER A 246 22.37 1.10 -12.00
C SER A 246 21.55 0.28 -11.02
N PHE A 247 21.78 -1.04 -10.94
CA PHE A 247 21.10 -1.88 -9.95
C PHE A 247 21.52 -1.50 -8.53
N PHE A 248 22.82 -1.41 -8.28
CA PHE A 248 23.35 -1.13 -6.94
C PHE A 248 22.96 0.27 -6.44
N LYS A 249 23.35 1.33 -7.16
CA LYS A 249 23.01 2.72 -6.78
C LYS A 249 21.51 2.97 -6.83
N GLY A 250 20.81 2.42 -7.82
CA GLY A 250 19.37 2.60 -7.99
C GLY A 250 18.57 1.97 -6.84
N THR A 251 18.95 0.77 -6.41
CA THR A 251 18.28 0.09 -5.30
C THR A 251 18.52 0.83 -3.98
N TYR A 252 19.76 1.26 -3.71
CA TYR A 252 20.06 2.05 -2.51
C TYR A 252 19.33 3.38 -2.45
N LYS A 253 19.35 4.16 -3.55
CA LYS A 253 18.59 5.42 -3.66
C LYS A 253 17.11 5.20 -3.39
N LEU A 254 16.56 4.12 -3.93
CA LEU A 254 15.16 3.81 -3.75
C LEU A 254 14.82 3.41 -2.31
N LEU A 255 15.62 2.54 -1.69
CA LEU A 255 15.42 2.17 -0.29
C LEU A 255 15.49 3.42 0.59
N PHE A 256 16.39 4.35 0.28
CA PHE A 256 16.46 5.64 0.96
C PHE A 256 15.17 6.46 0.78
N THR A 257 14.67 6.59 -0.45
CA THR A 257 13.41 7.30 -0.72
C THR A 257 12.24 6.68 0.05
N LEU A 258 12.08 5.35 0.04
CA LEU A 258 11.01 4.67 0.77
C LEU A 258 11.11 4.94 2.28
N VAL A 259 12.32 4.96 2.83
CA VAL A 259 12.56 5.22 4.25
C VAL A 259 12.30 6.69 4.62
N CYS A 260 12.64 7.63 3.75
CA CYS A 260 12.29 9.04 3.96
C CYS A 260 10.77 9.23 3.99
N ILE A 261 10.05 8.58 3.06
CA ILE A 261 8.58 8.66 3.06
C ILE A 261 8.03 7.98 4.32
N SER A 262 8.52 6.79 4.69
CA SER A 262 8.06 6.10 5.90
C SER A 262 8.33 6.92 7.16
N LEU A 263 9.48 7.59 7.25
CA LEU A 263 9.81 8.47 8.37
C LEU A 263 8.81 9.62 8.50
N VAL A 264 8.49 10.31 7.40
CA VAL A 264 7.47 11.37 7.39
C VAL A 264 6.12 10.83 7.81
N THR A 265 5.72 9.67 7.29
CA THR A 265 4.47 9.00 7.65
C THR A 265 4.41 8.69 9.15
N PHE A 266 5.45 8.08 9.73
CA PHE A 266 5.47 7.74 11.16
C PHE A 266 5.52 8.98 12.06
N ILE A 267 6.21 10.05 11.66
CA ILE A 267 6.17 11.33 12.38
C ILE A 267 4.74 11.88 12.36
N GLY A 268 4.08 11.88 11.20
CA GLY A 268 2.69 12.31 11.08
C GLY A 268 1.73 11.49 11.95
N LEU A 269 1.88 10.16 11.94
CA LEU A 269 1.08 9.27 12.79
C LEU A 269 1.33 9.49 14.28
N PHE A 270 2.59 9.69 14.68
CA PHE A 270 2.93 9.96 16.06
C PHE A 270 2.30 11.27 16.56
N ILE A 271 2.35 12.34 15.75
CA ILE A 271 1.69 13.62 16.05
C ILE A 271 0.17 13.43 16.15
N LEU A 272 -0.47 12.73 15.21
CA LEU A 272 -1.90 12.44 15.27
C LEU A 272 -2.29 11.65 16.51
N ASN A 273 -1.47 10.67 16.91
CA ASN A 273 -1.71 9.88 18.11
C ASN A 273 -1.59 10.71 19.39
N ILE A 274 -0.71 11.73 19.43
CA ILE A 274 -0.66 12.70 20.54
C ILE A 274 -1.96 13.51 20.59
N VAL A 275 -2.43 14.03 19.46
CA VAL A 275 -3.70 14.77 19.40
C VAL A 275 -4.87 13.88 19.87
N PHE A 276 -4.86 12.59 19.52
CA PHE A 276 -5.89 11.66 19.98
C PHE A 276 -5.82 11.33 21.47
N LEU A 277 -4.64 11.41 22.10
CA LEU A 277 -4.57 11.35 23.57
C LEU A 277 -5.30 12.52 24.21
N ASP A 278 -5.11 13.74 23.70
CA ASP A 278 -5.79 14.94 24.22
C ASP A 278 -7.32 14.88 24.04
N LEU A 279 -7.79 14.16 23.02
CA LEU A 279 -9.21 13.90 22.77
C LEU A 279 -9.77 12.68 23.53
N ASN A 280 -9.03 12.11 24.49
CA ASN A 280 -9.38 10.88 25.23
C ASN A 280 -9.65 9.67 24.32
N ARG A 281 -8.97 9.60 23.17
CA ARG A 281 -9.01 8.49 22.20
C ARG A 281 -7.64 7.81 22.07
N GLY A 282 -6.82 7.94 23.12
CA GLY A 282 -5.50 7.35 23.20
C GLY A 282 -5.49 5.84 22.93
N SER A 283 -4.52 5.39 22.14
CA SER A 283 -4.40 3.98 21.75
C SER A 283 -2.96 3.50 21.97
N TYR A 284 -2.77 2.18 22.06
CA TYR A 284 -1.46 1.53 22.11
C TYR A 284 -0.55 1.90 20.92
N ARG A 285 -1.15 2.45 19.86
CA ARG A 285 -0.51 2.88 18.61
C ARG A 285 0.50 4.01 18.77
N ILE A 286 0.45 4.81 19.85
CA ILE A 286 1.49 5.81 20.10
C ILE A 286 2.88 5.16 20.28
N VAL A 287 2.92 3.98 20.90
CA VAL A 287 4.17 3.24 21.12
C VAL A 287 4.70 2.67 19.81
N SER A 288 3.84 2.04 19.00
CA SER A 288 4.27 1.49 17.71
C SER A 288 4.70 2.58 16.74
N THR A 289 4.00 3.70 16.67
CA THR A 289 4.39 4.85 15.83
C THR A 289 5.72 5.48 16.28
N PHE A 290 5.94 5.62 17.59
CA PHE A 290 7.22 6.11 18.13
C PHE A 290 8.41 5.20 17.80
N ILE A 291 8.25 3.88 18.01
CA ILE A 291 9.28 2.90 17.64
C ILE A 291 9.50 2.93 16.12
N GLY A 292 8.44 3.11 15.32
CA GLY A 292 8.51 3.26 13.87
C GLY A 292 9.36 4.44 13.43
N VAL A 293 9.27 5.59 14.12
CA VAL A 293 10.15 6.75 13.90
C VAL A 293 11.61 6.38 14.17
N ILE A 294 11.92 5.79 15.33
CA ILE A 294 13.29 5.42 15.70
C ILE A 294 13.90 4.45 14.68
N VAL A 295 13.19 3.38 14.33
CA VAL A 295 13.67 2.37 13.37
C VAL A 295 13.86 3.00 11.99
N SER A 296 12.96 3.88 11.56
CA SER A 296 13.11 4.61 10.29
C SER A 296 14.36 5.50 10.27
N ILE A 297 14.67 6.21 11.36
CA ILE A 297 15.89 7.03 11.48
C ILE A 297 17.14 6.15 11.38
N VAL A 298 17.20 5.06 12.15
CA VAL A 298 18.35 4.13 12.14
C VAL A 298 18.57 3.56 10.73
N LEU A 299 17.48 3.17 10.06
CA LEU A 299 17.51 2.63 8.70
C LEU A 299 17.97 3.69 7.68
N ALA A 300 17.48 4.93 7.80
CA ALA A 300 17.88 6.05 6.93
C ALA A 300 19.38 6.32 7.04
N VAL A 301 19.90 6.40 8.26
CA VAL A 301 21.33 6.62 8.53
C VAL A 301 22.17 5.49 7.95
N LYS A 302 21.79 4.23 8.18
CA LYS A 302 22.50 3.07 7.63
C LYS A 302 22.56 3.10 6.11
N ILE A 303 21.43 3.35 5.45
CA ILE A 303 21.35 3.43 3.99
C ILE A 303 22.20 4.59 3.45
N TYR A 304 22.11 5.77 4.08
CA TYR A 304 22.86 6.96 3.69
C TYR A 304 24.38 6.74 3.78
N LEU A 305 24.86 6.13 4.87
CA LEU A 305 26.27 5.81 5.02
C LEU A 305 26.78 4.91 3.88
N LYS A 306 26.03 3.87 3.51
CA LYS A 306 26.40 2.97 2.40
C LYS A 306 26.39 3.69 1.05
N MET A 307 25.42 4.55 0.81
CA MET A 307 25.38 5.39 -0.40
C MET A 307 26.55 6.36 -0.50
N SER A 308 26.97 6.95 0.62
CA SER A 308 28.08 7.92 0.66
C SER A 308 29.45 7.29 0.37
N LEU A 309 29.64 6.03 0.77
CA LEU A 309 30.89 5.30 0.59
C LEU A 309 31.15 4.88 -0.87
N ASP A 310 30.09 4.70 -1.67
CA ASP A 310 30.18 4.37 -3.11
C ASP A 310 30.33 5.62 -4.03
N ASN A 311 30.38 6.81 -3.44
CA ASN A 311 30.71 8.05 -4.15
C ASN A 311 32.19 8.45 -3.97
N LYS A 312 32.95 7.69 -3.17
CA LYS A 312 34.39 7.83 -2.98
C LYS A 312 35.11 6.69 -3.69
#